data_AF-X1L1F9-F1
#
_entry.id   AF-X1L1F9-F1
#
_cell.length_a   1.000
_cell.length_b   1.000
_cell.length_c   1.000
_cell.angle_alpha   90.00
_cell.angle_beta   90.00
_cell.angle_gamma   90.00
#
_symmetry.space_group_name_H-M   'P 1'
#
loop_
_entity.id
_entity.type
_entity.pdbx_description
1 polymer ?
#
loop_
_entity_poly.entity_id
_entity_poly.type
_entity_poly.pdbx_seq_one_letter_code
_entity_poly.pdbx_strand_id
1 'polypeptide(L)'
;MFDKARIEAAVASIIKAIGENPEREGLVDTPQRIAEMYAELFMGLGKNPKEELTVGFEEGHREMVVVKDIPFYSMCEHHLLPFYGVAHVGYIPNVDGRVVGLSKLARVVEIVASRPQLQERMTTEIADAIVDGLKPDGVGVIIQAEHLCMIMRGIKKPGSAIVTSALRGTFRSKPETVVPLWGTLTGEKPEKVDSQPRANIIVESGTVVLGSLTHSSDPLRITWHLSPSQEQQQKTTSFPVLGSLFEIKDQFIKMMNDWITSDFVPETNRIALGSVSLLINEKRESAYAQLSPLLHHV
;
A
#
# COMPACT_ATOMS: atom_id res chain seq x y z
N MET A 1 -25.67 -13.25 -18.68
CA MET A 1 -26.40 -12.02 -19.04
C MET A 1 -26.86 -11.36 -17.75
N PHE A 2 -26.71 -10.05 -17.62
CA PHE A 2 -27.13 -9.29 -16.44
C PHE A 2 -28.66 -9.09 -16.47
N ASP A 3 -29.34 -9.42 -15.37
CA ASP A 3 -30.82 -9.36 -15.27
C ASP A 3 -31.24 -8.16 -14.43
N LYS A 4 -31.44 -7.02 -15.10
CA LYS A 4 -31.76 -5.73 -14.46
C LYS A 4 -33.08 -5.81 -13.68
N ALA A 5 -34.13 -6.33 -14.30
CA ALA A 5 -35.47 -6.40 -13.70
C ALA A 5 -35.49 -7.25 -12.42
N ARG A 6 -34.74 -8.36 -12.41
CA ARG A 6 -34.62 -9.19 -11.21
C ARG A 6 -33.86 -8.50 -10.08
N ILE A 7 -32.84 -7.72 -10.40
CA ILE A 7 -32.11 -6.92 -9.39
C ILE A 7 -33.02 -5.83 -8.82
N GLU A 8 -33.77 -5.11 -9.65
CA GLU A 8 -34.74 -4.10 -9.18
C GLU A 8 -35.74 -4.71 -8.20
N ALA A 9 -36.34 -5.85 -8.55
CA ALA A 9 -37.27 -6.56 -7.67
C ALA A 9 -36.60 -6.98 -6.34
N ALA A 10 -35.36 -7.47 -6.39
CA ALA A 10 -34.62 -7.85 -5.20
C ALA A 10 -34.30 -6.64 -4.29
N VAL A 11 -33.89 -5.52 -4.87
CA VAL A 11 -33.58 -4.29 -4.12
C VAL A 11 -34.82 -3.71 -3.48
N ALA A 12 -35.96 -3.68 -4.19
CA ALA A 12 -37.24 -3.27 -3.61
C ALA A 12 -37.61 -4.15 -2.40
N SER A 13 -37.39 -5.46 -2.52
CA SER A 13 -37.58 -6.39 -1.40
C SER A 13 -36.63 -6.11 -0.23
N ILE A 14 -35.36 -5.77 -0.48
CA ILE A 14 -34.39 -5.41 0.57
C ILE A 14 -34.84 -4.14 1.30
N ILE A 15 -35.24 -3.09 0.57
CA ILE A 15 -35.72 -1.82 1.15
C ILE A 15 -36.89 -2.08 2.10
N LYS A 16 -37.87 -2.86 1.66
CA LYS A 16 -39.01 -3.24 2.50
C LYS A 16 -38.58 -4.08 3.72
N ALA A 17 -37.66 -5.02 3.51
CA ALA A 17 -37.19 -5.93 4.56
C ALA A 17 -36.39 -5.23 5.67
N ILE A 18 -35.67 -4.14 5.35
CA ILE A 18 -34.97 -3.33 6.35
C ILE A 18 -35.89 -2.32 7.08
N GLY A 19 -37.20 -2.32 6.77
CA GLY A 19 -38.20 -1.48 7.42
C GLY A 19 -38.36 -0.08 6.83
N GLU A 20 -37.77 0.21 5.66
CA GLU A 20 -37.98 1.48 4.95
C GLU A 20 -39.26 1.46 4.12
N ASN A 21 -39.79 2.65 3.80
CA ASN A 21 -40.93 2.83 2.89
C ASN A 21 -40.43 2.94 1.44
N PRO A 22 -40.68 1.95 0.56
CA PRO A 22 -40.26 2.02 -0.84
C PRO A 22 -40.94 3.14 -1.65
N GLU A 23 -42.10 3.63 -1.21
CA GLU A 23 -42.86 4.68 -1.89
C GLU A 23 -42.39 6.10 -1.51
N ARG A 24 -41.44 6.24 -0.57
CA ARG A 24 -40.84 7.53 -0.24
C ARG A 24 -40.15 8.10 -1.48
N GLU A 25 -40.31 9.41 -1.71
CA GLU A 25 -39.72 10.14 -2.84
C GLU A 25 -38.24 9.78 -3.10
N GLY A 26 -37.43 9.69 -2.05
CA GLY A 26 -36.01 9.35 -2.17
C GLY A 26 -35.69 7.89 -2.51
N LEU A 27 -36.65 6.97 -2.41
CA LEU A 27 -36.47 5.52 -2.57
C LEU A 27 -37.21 4.89 -3.75
N VAL A 28 -38.22 5.56 -4.31
CA VAL A 28 -39.04 5.02 -5.40
C VAL A 28 -38.20 4.53 -6.60
N ASP A 29 -37.15 5.29 -6.96
CA ASP A 29 -36.24 4.95 -8.06
C ASP A 29 -34.93 4.30 -7.59
N THR A 30 -34.76 4.02 -6.28
CA THR A 30 -33.55 3.37 -5.76
C THR A 30 -33.32 1.98 -6.35
N PRO A 31 -34.35 1.12 -6.53
CA PRO A 31 -34.17 -0.17 -7.20
C PRO A 31 -33.53 -0.06 -8.59
N GLN A 32 -34.04 0.84 -9.43
CA GLN A 32 -33.50 1.09 -10.76
C GLN A 32 -32.06 1.60 -10.71
N ARG A 33 -31.79 2.61 -9.87
CA ARG A 33 -30.45 3.20 -9.71
C ARG A 33 -29.43 2.16 -9.24
N ILE A 34 -29.80 1.27 -8.32
CA ILE A 34 -28.91 0.19 -7.85
C ILE A 34 -28.67 -0.84 -8.97
N ALA A 35 -29.70 -1.18 -9.76
CA ALA A 35 -29.53 -2.10 -10.87
C ALA A 35 -28.60 -1.53 -11.95
N GLU A 36 -28.70 -0.24 -12.26
CA GLU A 36 -27.79 0.47 -13.17
C GLU A 36 -26.36 0.53 -12.61
N MET A 37 -26.22 0.88 -11.34
CA MET A 37 -24.93 0.86 -10.65
C MET A 37 -24.28 -0.53 -10.68
N TYR A 38 -25.01 -1.61 -10.41
CA TYR A 38 -24.44 -2.96 -10.48
C TYR A 38 -24.08 -3.40 -11.90
N ALA A 39 -24.76 -2.89 -12.93
CA ALA A 39 -24.38 -3.15 -14.31
C ALA A 39 -23.02 -2.52 -14.63
N GLU A 40 -22.76 -1.32 -14.12
CA GLU A 40 -21.47 -0.62 -14.23
C GLU A 40 -20.38 -1.30 -13.38
N LEU A 41 -20.62 -1.46 -12.07
CA LEU A 41 -19.63 -2.01 -11.13
C LEU A 41 -19.24 -3.46 -11.45
N PHE A 42 -20.10 -4.23 -12.12
CA PHE A 42 -19.83 -5.62 -12.51
C PHE A 42 -19.61 -5.81 -14.00
N MET A 43 -19.28 -4.74 -14.73
CA MET A 43 -19.01 -4.79 -16.18
C MET A 43 -17.80 -5.66 -16.56
N GLY A 44 -16.98 -6.06 -15.59
CA GLY A 44 -15.83 -6.95 -15.78
C GLY A 44 -16.19 -8.44 -15.79
N LEU A 45 -17.40 -8.82 -15.36
CA LEU A 45 -17.87 -10.20 -15.40
C LEU A 45 -17.96 -10.71 -16.85
N GLY A 46 -17.36 -11.88 -17.09
CA GLY A 46 -17.34 -12.51 -18.41
C GLY A 46 -16.41 -11.87 -19.43
N LYS A 47 -15.69 -10.79 -19.08
CA LYS A 47 -14.62 -10.21 -19.91
C LYS A 47 -13.29 -10.87 -19.61
N ASN A 48 -12.47 -11.11 -20.62
CA ASN A 48 -11.11 -11.61 -20.42
C ASN A 48 -10.11 -10.43 -20.39
N PRO A 49 -9.47 -10.12 -19.27
CA PRO A 49 -8.53 -8.99 -19.19
C PRO A 49 -7.35 -9.12 -20.16
N LYS A 50 -6.95 -10.35 -20.50
CA LYS A 50 -5.87 -10.62 -21.47
C LYS A 50 -6.11 -9.98 -22.84
N GLU A 51 -7.37 -9.84 -23.25
CA GLU A 51 -7.72 -9.32 -24.57
C GLU A 51 -7.25 -7.88 -24.78
N GLU A 52 -7.12 -7.10 -23.70
CA GLU A 52 -6.59 -5.74 -23.75
C GLU A 52 -5.10 -5.67 -24.10
N LEU A 53 -4.39 -6.79 -23.93
CA LEU A 53 -2.94 -6.91 -24.14
C LEU A 53 -2.60 -7.53 -25.50
N THR A 54 -3.57 -7.72 -26.39
CA THR A 54 -3.35 -8.32 -27.73
C THR A 54 -2.61 -7.39 -28.68
N VAL A 55 -2.87 -6.08 -28.60
CA VAL A 55 -2.19 -5.06 -29.41
C VAL A 55 -1.03 -4.49 -28.61
N GLY A 56 0.19 -4.68 -29.13
CA GLY A 56 1.42 -4.14 -28.56
C GLY A 56 2.34 -3.61 -29.65
N PHE A 57 3.44 -3.00 -29.24
CA PHE A 57 4.48 -2.45 -30.09
C PHE A 57 5.77 -3.23 -29.87
N GLU A 58 6.48 -3.54 -30.96
CA GLU A 58 7.81 -4.15 -30.91
C GLU A 58 8.85 -3.03 -30.94
N GLU A 59 9.12 -2.44 -29.77
CA GLU A 59 10.09 -1.36 -29.61
C GLU A 59 11.51 -1.88 -29.29
N GLY A 60 11.67 -3.21 -29.12
CA GLY A 60 12.93 -3.80 -28.69
C GLY A 60 13.34 -3.39 -27.27
N HIS A 61 12.43 -2.81 -26.49
CA HIS A 61 12.67 -2.37 -25.12
C HIS A 61 12.84 -3.58 -24.19
N ARG A 62 13.92 -3.62 -23.42
CA ARG A 62 14.28 -4.76 -22.55
C ARG A 62 14.40 -4.41 -21.07
N GLU A 63 14.05 -3.19 -20.72
CA GLU A 63 14.08 -2.71 -19.35
C GLU A 63 12.69 -2.75 -18.73
N MET A 64 12.62 -2.49 -17.42
CA MET A 64 11.38 -2.54 -16.67
C MET A 64 10.45 -1.39 -17.07
N VAL A 65 9.20 -1.73 -17.35
CA VAL A 65 8.10 -0.78 -17.55
C VAL A 65 7.22 -0.80 -16.32
N VAL A 66 6.94 0.37 -15.73
CA VAL A 66 6.11 0.51 -14.53
C VAL A 66 5.00 1.53 -14.76
N VAL A 67 3.77 1.13 -14.43
CA VAL A 67 2.63 2.04 -14.24
C VAL A 67 2.25 1.98 -12.77
N LYS A 68 2.47 3.08 -12.06
CA LYS A 68 2.15 3.22 -10.64
C LYS A 68 0.90 4.06 -10.44
N ASP A 69 0.30 3.95 -9.26
CA ASP A 69 -0.80 4.80 -8.80
C ASP A 69 -2.05 4.67 -9.69
N ILE A 70 -2.35 3.47 -10.18
CA ILE A 70 -3.59 3.20 -10.95
C ILE A 70 -4.75 3.13 -9.95
N PRO A 71 -5.64 4.13 -9.90
CA PRO A 71 -6.78 4.09 -8.99
C PRO A 71 -7.75 2.98 -9.44
N PHE A 72 -8.35 2.29 -8.47
CA PHE A 72 -9.38 1.31 -8.75
C PHE A 72 -10.46 1.30 -7.67
N TYR A 73 -11.62 0.79 -8.06
CA TYR A 73 -12.75 0.49 -7.17
C TYR A 73 -13.21 -0.93 -7.45
N SER A 74 -13.48 -1.69 -6.40
CA SER A 74 -13.96 -3.06 -6.50
C SER A 74 -14.95 -3.35 -5.37
N MET A 75 -15.58 -4.52 -5.40
CA MET A 75 -16.62 -4.92 -4.46
C MET A 75 -16.18 -6.19 -3.74
N CYS A 76 -16.10 -6.15 -2.41
CA CYS A 76 -15.77 -7.33 -1.62
C CYS A 76 -16.87 -8.39 -1.80
N GLU A 77 -16.52 -9.58 -2.29
CA GLU A 77 -17.53 -10.61 -2.61
C GLU A 77 -18.30 -11.10 -1.39
N HIS A 78 -17.72 -11.02 -0.19
CA HIS A 78 -18.35 -11.46 1.04
C HIS A 78 -19.52 -10.58 1.52
N HIS A 79 -19.48 -9.29 1.19
CA HIS A 79 -20.39 -8.30 1.75
C HIS A 79 -21.04 -7.41 0.70
N LEU A 80 -20.58 -7.47 -0.54
CA LEU A 80 -20.90 -6.52 -1.60
C LEU A 80 -20.75 -5.07 -1.13
N LEU A 81 -19.69 -4.82 -0.36
CA LEU A 81 -19.27 -3.49 0.05
C LEU A 81 -17.99 -3.10 -0.70
N PRO A 82 -17.85 -1.84 -1.11
CA PRO A 82 -16.67 -1.40 -1.83
C PRO A 82 -15.35 -1.62 -1.06
N PHE A 83 -14.31 -1.92 -1.81
CA PHE A 83 -12.93 -1.65 -1.43
C PHE A 83 -12.25 -0.91 -2.58
N TYR A 84 -11.37 0.02 -2.25
CA TYR A 84 -10.79 0.95 -3.22
C TYR A 84 -9.37 1.30 -2.82
N GLY A 85 -8.57 1.72 -3.79
CA GLY A 85 -7.20 2.11 -3.56
C GLY A 85 -6.40 2.23 -4.85
N VAL A 86 -5.14 1.82 -4.81
CA VAL A 86 -4.21 1.92 -5.92
C VAL A 86 -3.58 0.58 -6.27
N ALA A 87 -3.39 0.36 -7.56
CA ALA A 87 -2.59 -0.72 -8.10
C ALA A 87 -1.30 -0.17 -8.74
N HIS A 88 -0.20 -0.87 -8.54
CA HIS A 88 1.07 -0.65 -9.19
C HIS A 88 1.40 -1.90 -9.99
N VAL A 89 1.71 -1.72 -11.26
CA VAL A 89 1.97 -2.80 -12.21
C VAL A 89 3.31 -2.56 -12.88
N GLY A 90 4.22 -3.50 -12.74
CA GLY A 90 5.52 -3.53 -13.41
C GLY A 90 5.70 -4.80 -14.21
N TYR A 91 6.37 -4.73 -15.36
CA TYR A 91 6.81 -5.90 -16.10
C TYR A 91 8.13 -5.63 -16.82
N ILE A 92 8.87 -6.71 -17.13
CA ILE A 92 10.08 -6.67 -17.95
C ILE A 92 9.75 -7.39 -19.25
N PRO A 93 9.76 -6.70 -20.41
CA PRO A 93 9.55 -7.35 -21.69
C PRO A 93 10.54 -8.49 -21.92
N ASN A 94 10.11 -9.49 -22.68
CA ASN A 94 10.98 -10.61 -23.05
C ASN A 94 11.98 -10.20 -24.14
N VAL A 95 12.71 -11.18 -24.68
CA VAL A 95 13.71 -10.98 -25.75
C VAL A 95 13.16 -10.29 -27.00
N ASP A 96 11.86 -10.42 -27.28
CA ASP A 96 11.17 -9.80 -28.42
C ASP A 96 10.93 -8.30 -28.16
N GLY A 97 11.07 -7.84 -26.91
CA GLY A 97 10.97 -6.43 -26.53
C GLY A 97 9.56 -5.85 -26.70
N ARG A 98 8.54 -6.71 -26.63
CA ARG A 98 7.14 -6.32 -26.82
C ARG A 98 6.63 -5.50 -25.64
N VAL A 99 6.13 -4.31 -25.94
CA VAL A 99 5.51 -3.40 -24.97
C VAL A 99 4.04 -3.15 -25.32
N VAL A 100 3.25 -2.74 -24.32
CA VAL A 100 1.86 -2.30 -24.51
C VAL A 100 1.69 -0.84 -24.13
N GLY A 101 0.69 -0.20 -24.73
CA GLY A 101 0.26 1.12 -24.29
C GLY A 101 -0.14 1.10 -22.82
N LEU A 102 0.30 2.11 -22.05
CA LEU A 102 0.10 2.16 -20.59
C LEU A 102 -1.39 2.10 -20.20
N SER A 103 -2.26 2.65 -21.05
CA SER A 103 -3.72 2.59 -20.86
C SER A 103 -4.29 1.16 -20.92
N LYS A 104 -3.58 0.20 -21.54
CA LYS A 104 -4.00 -1.21 -21.56
C LYS A 104 -3.79 -1.90 -20.23
N LEU A 105 -2.71 -1.60 -19.51
CA LEU A 105 -2.49 -2.11 -18.16
C LEU A 105 -3.55 -1.58 -17.19
N ALA A 106 -3.93 -0.31 -17.30
CA ALA A 106 -5.04 0.24 -16.51
C ALA A 106 -6.37 -0.47 -16.81
N ARG A 107 -6.67 -0.76 -18.08
CA ARG A 107 -7.89 -1.52 -18.46
C ARG A 107 -7.88 -2.96 -17.93
N VAL A 108 -6.72 -3.62 -17.86
CA VAL A 108 -6.59 -4.93 -17.21
C VAL A 108 -7.01 -4.84 -15.74
N VAL A 109 -6.49 -3.85 -15.02
CA VAL A 109 -6.86 -3.60 -13.61
C VAL A 109 -8.36 -3.35 -13.50
N GLU A 110 -8.93 -2.50 -14.34
CA GLU A 110 -10.37 -2.16 -14.35
C GLU A 110 -11.25 -3.39 -14.60
N ILE A 111 -10.96 -4.20 -15.63
CA ILE A 111 -11.74 -5.41 -15.94
C ILE A 111 -11.75 -6.40 -14.78
N VAL A 112 -10.63 -6.53 -14.06
CA VAL A 112 -10.53 -7.44 -12.90
C VAL A 112 -11.20 -6.82 -11.67
N ALA A 113 -11.06 -5.50 -11.46
CA ALA A 113 -11.65 -4.76 -10.34
C ALA A 113 -13.18 -4.71 -10.41
N SER A 114 -13.76 -4.58 -11.61
CA SER A 114 -15.21 -4.49 -11.84
C SER A 114 -15.92 -5.84 -11.74
N ARG A 115 -15.68 -6.55 -10.62
CA ARG A 115 -16.23 -7.85 -10.24
C ARG A 115 -16.39 -7.91 -8.71
N PRO A 116 -17.24 -8.80 -8.17
CA PRO A 116 -17.08 -9.26 -6.79
C PRO A 116 -15.70 -9.92 -6.64
N GLN A 117 -14.90 -9.47 -5.67
CA GLN A 117 -13.50 -9.84 -5.54
C GLN A 117 -13.03 -10.08 -4.11
N LEU A 118 -11.89 -10.78 -4.04
CA LEU A 118 -10.91 -10.73 -2.96
C LEU A 118 -9.67 -9.99 -3.45
N GLN A 119 -9.06 -9.16 -2.62
CA GLN A 119 -7.90 -8.35 -3.05
C GLN A 119 -6.71 -9.24 -3.48
N GLU A 120 -6.48 -10.34 -2.77
CA GLU A 120 -5.44 -11.32 -3.06
C GLU A 120 -5.65 -11.98 -4.43
N ARG A 121 -6.92 -12.34 -4.72
CA ARG A 121 -7.30 -12.94 -6.01
C ARG A 121 -7.17 -11.92 -7.13
N MET A 122 -7.69 -10.71 -6.94
CA MET A 122 -7.56 -9.61 -7.90
C MET A 122 -6.08 -9.35 -8.25
N THR A 123 -5.20 -9.27 -7.24
CA THR A 123 -3.76 -9.05 -7.45
C THR A 123 -3.14 -10.16 -8.30
N THR A 124 -3.52 -11.40 -8.02
CA THR A 124 -3.07 -12.60 -8.76
C THR A 124 -3.59 -12.61 -10.20
N GLU A 125 -4.89 -12.36 -10.40
CA GLU A 125 -5.54 -12.34 -11.72
C GLU A 125 -4.93 -11.28 -12.64
N ILE A 126 -4.59 -10.10 -12.11
CA ILE A 126 -3.92 -9.04 -12.89
C ILE A 126 -2.54 -9.51 -13.33
N ALA A 127 -1.73 -10.07 -12.42
CA ALA A 127 -0.39 -10.55 -12.76
C ALA A 127 -0.43 -11.67 -13.81
N ASP A 128 -1.35 -12.62 -13.65
CA ASP A 128 -1.49 -13.76 -14.56
C ASP A 128 -2.04 -13.32 -15.93
N ALA A 129 -2.99 -12.38 -15.98
CA ALA A 129 -3.46 -11.81 -17.25
C ALA A 129 -2.33 -11.14 -18.04
N ILE A 130 -1.43 -10.44 -17.35
CA ILE A 130 -0.25 -9.80 -17.95
C ILE A 130 0.72 -10.86 -18.46
N VAL A 131 1.00 -11.90 -17.67
CA VAL A 131 1.84 -13.03 -18.11
C VAL A 131 1.27 -13.67 -19.37
N ASP A 132 -0.02 -13.98 -19.38
CA ASP A 132 -0.65 -14.68 -20.49
C ASP A 132 -0.77 -13.82 -21.75
N GLY A 133 -0.96 -12.51 -21.58
CA GLY A 133 -1.16 -11.54 -22.66
C GLY A 133 0.14 -11.05 -23.29
N LEU A 134 1.18 -10.83 -22.47
CA LEU A 134 2.45 -10.27 -22.90
C LEU A 134 3.59 -11.29 -23.00
N LYS A 135 3.52 -12.39 -22.25
CA LYS A 135 4.63 -13.33 -22.05
C LYS A 135 5.95 -12.62 -21.67
N PRO A 136 5.93 -11.70 -20.69
CA PRO A 136 7.12 -10.96 -20.28
C PRO A 136 8.09 -11.88 -19.50
N ASP A 137 9.34 -11.47 -19.39
CA ASP A 137 10.33 -12.18 -18.57
C ASP A 137 9.99 -12.12 -17.07
N GLY A 138 9.25 -11.10 -16.65
CA GLY A 138 8.67 -11.04 -15.32
C GLY A 138 7.61 -9.96 -15.14
N VAL A 139 6.79 -10.13 -14.11
CA VAL A 139 5.69 -9.22 -13.73
C VAL A 139 5.69 -9.03 -12.22
N GLY A 140 5.44 -7.82 -11.76
CA GLY A 140 5.11 -7.50 -10.38
C GLY A 140 3.83 -6.67 -10.32
N VAL A 141 2.88 -7.10 -9.48
CA VAL A 141 1.66 -6.34 -9.18
C VAL A 141 1.62 -6.11 -7.67
N ILE A 142 1.37 -4.88 -7.25
CA ILE A 142 1.15 -4.50 -5.86
C ILE A 142 -0.18 -3.75 -5.79
N ILE A 143 -1.05 -4.12 -4.85
CA ILE A 143 -2.31 -3.44 -4.59
C ILE A 143 -2.33 -2.99 -3.14
N GLN A 144 -2.67 -1.73 -2.91
CA GLN A 144 -2.97 -1.20 -1.59
C GLN A 144 -4.42 -0.68 -1.59
N ALA A 145 -5.26 -1.16 -0.66
CA ALA A 145 -6.66 -0.79 -0.64
C ALA A 145 -7.25 -0.70 0.77
N GLU A 146 -8.26 0.14 0.91
CA GLU A 146 -9.13 0.23 2.06
C GLU A 146 -10.44 -0.52 1.81
N HIS A 147 -10.95 -1.19 2.85
CA HIS A 147 -12.11 -2.06 2.73
C HIS A 147 -13.27 -1.55 3.59
N LEU A 148 -14.37 -1.12 2.96
CA LEU A 148 -15.53 -0.63 3.73
C LEU A 148 -16.13 -1.71 4.62
N CYS A 149 -16.00 -2.99 4.26
CA CYS A 149 -16.44 -4.10 5.11
C CYS A 149 -15.72 -4.17 6.47
N MET A 150 -14.53 -3.59 6.60
CA MET A 150 -13.76 -3.47 7.85
C MET A 150 -13.86 -2.07 8.48
N ILE A 151 -14.14 -1.04 7.68
CA ILE A 151 -14.13 0.36 8.14
C ILE A 151 -15.50 0.75 8.70
N MET A 152 -16.58 0.55 7.94
CA MET A 152 -17.90 1.09 8.31
C MET A 152 -18.70 0.13 9.21
N ARG A 153 -18.31 -1.15 9.26
CA ARG A 153 -19.00 -2.19 10.02
C ARG A 153 -18.03 -3.21 10.62
N GLY A 154 -18.57 -4.13 11.42
CA GLY A 154 -17.78 -5.17 12.07
C GLY A 154 -16.74 -4.58 13.01
N ILE A 155 -15.46 -4.83 12.70
CA ILE A 155 -14.33 -4.46 13.55
C ILE A 155 -13.96 -2.95 13.53
N LYS A 156 -14.49 -2.19 12.56
CA LYS A 156 -14.41 -0.72 12.46
C LYS A 156 -13.00 -0.14 12.62
N LYS A 157 -12.13 -0.39 11.64
CA LYS A 157 -10.73 0.08 11.61
C LYS A 157 -10.46 1.05 10.44
N PRO A 158 -10.91 2.32 10.56
CA PRO A 158 -10.61 3.35 9.56
C PRO A 158 -9.10 3.58 9.41
N GLY A 159 -8.65 3.92 8.20
CA GLY A 159 -7.23 4.15 7.87
C GLY A 159 -6.37 2.89 7.77
N SER A 160 -6.95 1.70 8.00
CA SER A 160 -6.26 0.43 7.80
C SER A 160 -6.29 0.06 6.32
N ALA A 161 -5.13 0.11 5.66
CA ALA A 161 -4.95 -0.37 4.29
C ALA A 161 -4.40 -1.80 4.27
N ILE A 162 -4.90 -2.63 3.37
CA ILE A 162 -4.39 -3.97 3.08
C ILE A 162 -3.47 -3.87 1.87
N VAL A 163 -2.28 -4.45 1.97
CA VAL A 163 -1.32 -4.53 0.87
C VAL A 163 -1.17 -5.98 0.43
N THR A 164 -1.31 -6.23 -0.86
CA THR A 164 -1.14 -7.54 -1.50
C THR A 164 -0.18 -7.42 -2.67
N SER A 165 0.56 -8.48 -2.97
CA SER A 165 1.46 -8.51 -4.13
C SER A 165 1.45 -9.86 -4.84
N ALA A 166 1.70 -9.84 -6.15
CA ALA A 166 1.87 -11.01 -6.98
C ALA A 166 3.06 -10.82 -7.91
N LEU A 167 4.07 -11.69 -7.77
CA LEU A 167 5.29 -11.68 -8.57
C LEU A 167 5.38 -12.91 -9.47
N ARG A 168 5.87 -12.73 -10.70
CA ARG A 168 6.05 -13.78 -11.73
C ARG A 168 7.39 -13.61 -12.44
N GLY A 169 7.93 -14.71 -12.96
CA GLY A 169 9.18 -14.69 -13.73
C GLY A 169 10.36 -14.10 -12.95
N THR A 170 11.12 -13.22 -13.59
CA THR A 170 12.34 -12.59 -13.04
C THR A 170 12.10 -11.92 -11.69
N PHE A 171 10.98 -11.23 -11.50
CA PHE A 171 10.58 -10.62 -10.22
C PHE A 171 10.45 -11.64 -9.07
N ARG A 172 10.12 -12.89 -9.36
CA ARG A 172 10.02 -13.97 -8.35
C ARG A 172 11.36 -14.67 -8.14
N SER A 173 12.15 -14.86 -9.20
CA SER A 173 13.39 -15.63 -9.15
C SER A 173 14.62 -14.83 -8.71
N LYS A 174 14.58 -13.50 -8.83
CA LYS A 174 15.70 -12.61 -8.51
C LYS A 174 15.21 -11.47 -7.61
N PRO A 175 15.54 -11.48 -6.31
CA PRO A 175 15.16 -10.40 -5.38
C PRO A 175 15.64 -9.03 -5.86
N GLU A 176 16.81 -8.99 -6.51
CA GLU A 176 17.46 -7.80 -7.10
C GLU A 176 16.61 -7.08 -8.16
N THR A 177 15.56 -7.71 -8.68
CA THR A 177 14.64 -7.10 -9.66
C THR A 177 13.60 -6.20 -9.00
N VAL A 178 13.54 -6.16 -7.66
CA VAL A 178 12.89 -5.07 -6.94
C VAL A 178 13.80 -3.85 -7.09
N VAL A 179 13.28 -2.79 -7.73
CA VAL A 179 14.03 -1.58 -8.11
C VAL A 179 15.04 -1.16 -7.03
N PRO A 180 16.35 -1.05 -7.36
CA PRO A 180 17.32 -0.45 -6.45
C PRO A 180 17.00 1.03 -6.30
N LEU A 181 16.34 1.41 -5.21
CA LEU A 181 15.93 2.79 -4.96
C LEU A 181 17.13 3.69 -4.63
N TRP A 182 18.25 3.12 -4.17
CA TRP A 182 19.43 3.90 -3.79
C TRP A 182 19.94 4.82 -4.91
N GLY A 183 20.11 4.28 -6.12
CA GLY A 183 20.63 5.03 -7.26
C GLY A 183 19.70 6.15 -7.71
N THR A 184 18.39 5.91 -7.64
CA THR A 184 17.37 6.92 -7.92
C THR A 184 17.39 8.08 -6.92
N LEU A 185 17.82 7.83 -5.68
CA LEU A 185 17.70 8.80 -4.59
C LEU A 185 18.97 9.55 -4.26
N THR A 186 20.12 8.91 -4.45
CA THR A 186 21.43 9.48 -4.13
C THR A 186 22.20 9.92 -5.37
N GLY A 187 21.82 9.42 -6.55
CA GLY A 187 22.58 9.62 -7.80
C GLY A 187 23.87 8.79 -7.87
N GLU A 188 24.16 7.98 -6.85
CA GLU A 188 25.38 7.17 -6.73
C GLU A 188 25.03 5.69 -6.51
N LYS A 189 26.03 4.81 -6.56
CA LYS A 189 25.84 3.40 -6.18
C LYS A 189 25.94 3.24 -4.67
N PRO A 190 25.16 2.35 -4.05
CA PRO A 190 25.30 2.05 -2.63
C PRO A 190 26.68 1.46 -2.36
N GLU A 191 27.29 1.85 -1.24
CA GLU A 191 28.57 1.28 -0.79
C GLU A 191 28.41 -0.19 -0.42
N LYS A 192 27.23 -0.57 0.10
CA LYS A 192 26.91 -1.93 0.50
C LYS A 192 25.48 -2.30 0.13
N VAL A 193 25.31 -3.53 -0.36
CA VAL A 193 24.01 -4.15 -0.62
C VAL A 193 23.97 -5.50 0.10
N ASP A 194 23.04 -5.65 1.04
CA ASP A 194 22.74 -6.91 1.72
C ASP A 194 21.40 -7.44 1.23
N SER A 195 21.36 -8.66 0.71
CA SER A 195 20.12 -9.32 0.25
C SER A 195 19.74 -10.49 1.17
N GLN A 196 18.46 -10.59 1.52
CA GLN A 196 17.86 -11.74 2.19
C GLN A 196 16.82 -12.39 1.28
N PRO A 197 17.21 -13.33 0.39
CA PRO A 197 16.35 -13.86 -0.65
C PRO A 197 15.09 -14.59 -0.13
N ARG A 198 15.18 -15.24 1.03
CA ARG A 198 14.03 -15.95 1.63
C ARG A 198 12.95 -15.01 2.17
N ALA A 199 13.34 -13.80 2.56
CA ALA A 199 12.44 -12.78 3.09
C ALA A 199 12.10 -11.71 2.05
N ASN A 200 12.66 -11.78 0.83
CA ASN A 200 12.58 -10.75 -0.21
C ASN A 200 13.00 -9.36 0.28
N ILE A 201 13.99 -9.28 1.18
CA ILE A 201 14.49 -8.01 1.70
C ILE A 201 15.80 -7.65 0.98
N ILE A 202 15.91 -6.40 0.54
CA ILE A 202 17.16 -5.78 0.10
C ILE A 202 17.45 -4.60 1.03
N VAL A 203 18.68 -4.54 1.53
CA VAL A 203 19.18 -3.39 2.30
C VAL A 203 20.33 -2.76 1.53
N GLU A 204 20.20 -1.48 1.20
CA GLU A 204 21.22 -0.68 0.52
C GLU A 204 21.72 0.38 1.51
N SER A 205 23.03 0.53 1.66
CA SER A 205 23.60 1.52 2.57
C SER A 205 24.85 2.17 2.01
N GLY A 206 25.12 3.40 2.46
CA GLY A 206 26.28 4.18 2.03
C GLY A 206 26.29 5.58 2.64
N THR A 207 27.38 6.30 2.37
CA THR A 207 27.56 7.67 2.83
C THR A 207 26.86 8.63 1.87
N VAL A 208 26.18 9.62 2.42
CA VAL A 208 25.56 10.74 1.71
C VAL A 208 26.02 12.05 2.35
N VAL A 209 25.78 13.18 1.69
CA VAL A 209 26.20 14.52 2.19
C VAL A 209 25.74 14.79 3.63
N LEU A 210 24.61 14.21 4.05
CA LEU A 210 24.01 14.40 5.38
C LEU A 210 24.40 13.32 6.41
N GLY A 211 25.29 12.38 6.10
CA GLY A 211 25.71 11.30 7.00
C GLY A 211 25.66 9.91 6.35
N SER A 212 25.26 8.87 7.07
CA SER A 212 25.05 7.54 6.50
C SER A 212 23.57 7.25 6.29
N LEU A 213 23.22 6.82 5.09
CA LEU A 213 21.86 6.41 4.73
C LEU A 213 21.81 4.88 4.66
N THR A 214 20.76 4.30 5.23
CA THR A 214 20.38 2.90 5.05
C THR A 214 18.95 2.85 4.55
N HIS A 215 18.77 2.21 3.41
CA HIS A 215 17.51 1.92 2.76
C HIS A 215 17.23 0.43 2.90
N SER A 216 16.01 0.05 3.29
CA SER A 216 15.56 -1.34 3.27
C SER A 216 14.27 -1.43 2.49
N SER A 217 14.24 -2.26 1.44
CA SER A 217 13.06 -2.61 0.68
C SER A 217 12.67 -4.06 0.93
N ASP A 218 11.41 -4.27 1.28
CA ASP A 218 10.76 -5.58 1.28
C ASP A 218 9.46 -5.48 0.45
N PRO A 219 8.77 -6.60 0.14
CA PRO A 219 7.59 -6.56 -0.73
C PRO A 219 6.42 -5.71 -0.22
N LEU A 220 6.41 -5.34 1.06
CA LEU A 220 5.32 -4.63 1.74
C LEU A 220 5.75 -3.27 2.30
N ARG A 221 7.05 -3.00 2.43
CA ARG A 221 7.55 -1.82 3.13
C ARG A 221 8.90 -1.36 2.59
N ILE A 222 9.02 -0.03 2.50
CA ILE A 222 10.28 0.66 2.30
C ILE A 222 10.61 1.45 3.57
N THR A 223 11.80 1.26 4.13
CA THR A 223 12.26 1.96 5.34
C THR A 223 13.57 2.70 5.08
N TRP A 224 13.66 3.91 5.62
CA TRP A 224 14.83 4.79 5.51
C TRP A 224 15.38 5.10 6.90
N HIS A 225 16.69 5.02 7.05
CA HIS A 225 17.42 5.48 8.23
C HIS A 225 18.59 6.36 7.79
N LEU A 226 18.51 7.66 8.05
CA LEU A 226 19.61 8.60 7.90
C LEU A 226 20.23 8.86 9.27
N SER A 227 21.50 8.51 9.43
CA SER A 227 22.30 8.81 10.62
C SER A 227 23.24 9.97 10.31
N PRO A 228 23.23 11.08 11.07
CA PRO A 228 24.11 12.23 10.82
C PRO A 228 25.59 11.84 10.88
N SER A 229 26.45 12.58 10.16
CA SER A 229 27.90 12.35 10.21
C SER A 229 28.47 12.60 11.61
N GLN A 230 29.59 11.97 11.98
CA GLN A 230 30.23 12.20 13.29
C GLN A 230 30.61 13.67 13.51
N GLU A 231 30.93 14.40 12.43
CA GLU A 231 31.20 15.84 12.47
C GLU A 231 29.94 16.69 12.79
N GLN A 232 28.76 16.24 12.36
CA GLN A 232 27.47 16.84 12.73
C GLN A 232 27.02 16.42 14.13
N GLN A 233 27.32 15.19 14.56
CA GLN A 233 27.06 14.72 15.93
C GLN A 233 27.92 15.45 16.98
N GLN A 234 29.13 15.90 16.61
CA GLN A 234 29.96 16.74 17.48
C GLN A 234 29.57 18.22 17.45
N LYS A 235 28.90 18.69 16.40
CA LYS A 235 28.36 20.07 16.30
C LYS A 235 26.99 20.24 16.95
N THR A 236 26.28 19.16 17.27
CA THR A 236 25.12 19.25 18.18
C THR A 236 25.65 19.53 19.58
N THR A 237 25.74 20.82 19.89
CA THR A 237 25.72 21.37 21.25
C THR A 237 24.85 20.50 22.12
N SER A 238 25.36 20.09 23.29
CA SER A 238 24.60 19.40 24.33
C SER A 238 23.19 19.97 24.37
N PHE A 239 22.20 19.21 23.90
CA PHE A 239 20.82 19.63 24.06
C PHE A 239 20.61 19.87 25.55
N PRO A 240 19.91 20.94 25.96
CA PRO A 240 19.58 21.12 27.35
C PRO A 240 18.85 19.87 27.82
N VAL A 241 19.45 19.15 28.77
CA VAL A 241 18.79 18.02 29.41
C VAL A 241 17.68 18.63 30.26
N LEU A 242 16.44 18.46 29.80
CA LEU A 242 15.28 19.07 30.45
C LEU A 242 14.94 18.41 31.80
N GLY A 243 15.55 17.26 32.10
CA GLY A 243 15.31 16.46 33.30
C GLY A 243 14.88 15.03 32.93
N SER A 244 14.65 14.22 33.95
CA SER A 244 14.02 12.91 33.81
C SER A 244 12.60 13.03 33.25
N LEU A 245 12.09 11.97 32.62
CA LEU A 245 10.73 11.92 32.09
C LEU A 245 9.67 12.35 33.12
N PHE A 246 9.89 12.02 34.40
CA PHE A 246 8.99 12.38 35.48
C PHE A 246 9.00 13.88 35.81
N GLU A 247 10.16 14.53 35.72
CA GLU A 247 10.30 15.98 35.96
C GLU A 247 9.69 16.80 34.83
N ILE A 248 9.76 16.30 33.58
CA ILE A 248 9.28 17.03 32.40
C ILE A 248 7.91 16.59 31.91
N LYS A 249 7.27 15.61 32.56
CA LYS A 249 6.01 14.98 32.10
C LYS A 249 4.95 16.00 31.77
N ASP A 250 4.66 16.92 32.69
CA ASP A 250 3.59 17.90 32.53
C ASP A 250 3.91 18.93 31.45
N GLN A 251 5.19 19.29 31.31
CA GLN A 251 5.67 20.20 30.28
C GLN A 251 5.62 19.56 28.89
N PHE A 252 5.95 18.26 28.81
CA PHE A 252 5.81 17.46 27.59
C PHE A 252 4.34 17.30 27.20
N ILE A 253 3.45 16.94 28.13
CA ILE A 253 2.00 16.83 27.88
C ILE A 253 1.45 18.18 27.41
N LYS A 254 1.86 19.29 28.02
CA LYS A 254 1.46 20.63 27.61
C LYS A 254 1.92 20.96 26.19
N MET A 255 3.19 20.74 25.87
CA MET A 255 3.74 20.95 24.52
C MET A 255 2.98 20.11 23.49
N MET A 256 2.68 18.84 23.82
CA MET A 256 1.91 17.95 22.95
C MET A 256 0.49 18.46 22.73
N ASN A 257 -0.18 18.94 23.78
CA ASN A 257 -1.51 19.54 23.66
C ASN A 257 -1.47 20.80 22.80
N ASP A 258 -0.55 21.73 23.09
CA ASP A 258 -0.39 22.97 22.35
C ASP A 258 -0.14 22.71 20.85
N TRP A 259 0.60 21.64 20.53
CA TRP A 259 0.88 21.24 19.15
C TRP A 259 -0.32 20.57 18.47
N ILE A 260 -1.02 19.66 19.17
CA ILE A 260 -2.22 18.97 18.65
C ILE A 260 -3.38 19.95 18.45
N THR A 261 -3.51 20.97 19.30
CA THR A 261 -4.57 21.97 19.23
C THR A 261 -4.18 23.22 18.43
N SER A 262 -2.99 23.25 17.83
CA SER A 262 -2.55 24.36 16.99
C SER A 262 -3.31 24.37 15.67
N ASP A 263 -3.68 25.56 15.17
CA ASP A 263 -4.30 25.73 13.85
C ASP A 263 -3.35 25.36 12.69
N PHE A 264 -2.07 25.07 12.99
CA PHE A 264 -1.07 24.62 12.03
C PHE A 264 -0.56 23.22 12.38
N VAL A 265 -1.36 22.22 12.08
CA VAL A 265 -0.91 20.82 12.00
C VAL A 265 -0.89 20.44 10.51
N PRO A 266 0.27 20.08 9.93
CA PRO A 266 0.30 19.61 8.54
C PRO A 266 -0.55 18.34 8.38
N GLU A 267 -1.21 18.17 7.23
CA GLU A 267 -1.97 16.96 6.91
C GLU A 267 -1.05 15.72 7.04
N THR A 268 -1.26 14.93 8.09
CA THR A 268 -0.41 13.78 8.42
C THR A 268 -1.27 12.54 8.67
N ASN A 269 -0.98 11.46 7.95
CA ASN A 269 -1.77 10.21 8.02
C ASN A 269 -1.39 9.32 9.23
N ARG A 270 -0.25 9.59 9.87
CA ARG A 270 0.21 8.88 11.06
C ARG A 270 1.20 9.73 11.83
N ILE A 271 0.95 9.93 13.13
CA ILE A 271 1.92 10.47 14.08
C ILE A 271 2.44 9.30 14.90
N ALA A 272 3.76 9.07 14.88
CA ALA A 272 4.43 8.09 15.72
C ALA A 272 5.37 8.81 16.66
N LEU A 273 5.17 8.63 17.96
CA LEU A 273 6.03 9.15 19.02
C LEU A 273 6.80 7.97 19.61
N GLY A 274 8.12 8.05 19.61
CA GLY A 274 8.99 7.11 20.28
C GLY A 274 9.84 7.87 21.28
N SER A 275 9.91 7.37 22.52
CA SER A 275 10.93 7.80 23.47
C SER A 275 12.06 6.78 23.43
N VAL A 276 13.30 7.27 23.37
CA VAL A 276 14.49 6.43 23.51
C VAL A 276 15.04 6.68 24.90
N SER A 277 14.94 5.69 25.78
CA SER A 277 15.61 5.72 27.07
C SER A 277 17.03 5.19 26.90
N LEU A 278 18.01 6.06 27.07
CA LEU A 278 19.43 5.68 27.04
C LEU A 278 19.89 5.42 28.47
N LEU A 279 19.98 4.14 28.84
CA LEU A 279 20.60 3.70 30.09
C LEU A 279 21.98 3.16 29.77
N ILE A 280 23.02 3.84 30.24
CA ILE A 280 24.39 3.37 30.10
C ILE A 280 24.58 2.25 31.12
N ASN A 281 24.76 1.02 30.64
CA ASN A 281 25.02 -0.14 31.48
C ASN A 281 26.00 -1.08 30.76
N GLU A 282 26.96 -1.65 31.49
CA GLU A 282 28.00 -2.51 30.90
C GLU A 282 27.46 -3.87 30.44
N LYS A 283 26.30 -4.29 30.96
CA LYS A 283 25.67 -5.57 30.63
C LYS A 283 24.22 -5.39 30.20
N ARG A 284 23.88 -6.00 29.07
CA ARG A 284 22.56 -5.92 28.43
C ARG A 284 21.42 -6.40 29.35
N GLU A 285 21.63 -7.48 30.08
CA GLU A 285 20.64 -8.05 31.01
C GLU A 285 20.33 -7.08 32.17
N SER A 286 21.34 -6.41 32.71
CA SER A 286 21.19 -5.39 33.76
C SER A 286 20.43 -4.16 33.25
N ALA A 287 20.64 -3.75 32.00
CA ALA A 287 19.88 -2.66 31.38
C ALA A 287 18.38 -3.01 31.28
N TYR A 288 18.03 -4.24 30.88
CA TYR A 288 16.63 -4.68 30.80
C TYR A 288 15.97 -4.81 32.18
N ALA A 289 16.69 -5.29 33.19
CA ALA A 289 16.18 -5.37 34.56
C ALA A 289 15.89 -3.97 35.14
N GLN A 290 16.68 -2.96 34.78
CA GLN A 290 16.45 -1.56 35.19
C GLN A 290 15.32 -0.88 34.40
N LEU A 291 15.09 -1.29 33.14
CA LEU A 291 13.98 -0.82 32.32
C LEU A 291 12.63 -1.38 32.78
N SER A 292 12.58 -2.63 33.25
CA SER A 292 11.34 -3.33 33.55
C SER A 292 10.41 -2.58 34.53
N PRO A 293 10.88 -2.02 35.67
CA PRO A 293 10.02 -1.26 36.58
C PRO A 293 9.45 0.04 35.98
N LEU A 294 10.18 0.66 35.03
CA LEU A 294 9.78 1.91 34.38
C LEU A 294 8.65 1.70 33.35
N LEU A 295 8.51 0.48 32.82
CA LEU A 295 7.48 0.12 31.85
C LEU A 295 6.15 -0.30 32.50
N HIS A 296 6.12 -0.52 33.81
CA HIS A 296 4.94 -1.00 34.55
C HIS A 296 4.15 0.09 35.29
N HIS A 297 4.55 1.36 35.17
CA HIS A 297 3.88 2.51 35.80
C HIS A 297 3.28 3.51 34.79
N VAL A 298 3.06 3.08 33.54
CA VAL A 298 2.35 3.85 32.49
C VAL A 298 0.95 3.29 32.29
#